data_AF-A0A6N7ALJ8-F1
#
_entry.id   AF-A0A6N7ALJ8-F1
#
_cell.length_a   1.000
_cell.length_b   1.000
_cell.length_c   1.000
_cell.angle_alpha   90.00
_cell.angle_beta   90.00
_cell.angle_gamma   90.00
#
_symmetry.space_group_name_H-M   'P 1'
#
loop_
_entity.id
_entity.type
_entity.pdbx_description
1 polymer ?
#
loop_
_entity_poly.entity_id
_entity_poly.type
_entity_poly.pdbx_seq_one_letter_code
_entity_poly.pdbx_strand_id
1 'polypeptide(L)'
;MLIKPFSTTGIGSLPYTDPGEACRNVLETFDIPFWPQLPRLSFREWMIPQYSEGMPYVKIDPKKETICIDRSKSDELERFYESYEDNSRIAISEDYAKGLHTFLRIVKQRFKFLKGHITGPLTFTLGLKDTEGRLVYFDEELREIALMLLKAKIRWQIDVLKQFADEVIIFIDEPILSALGSSAYLGVNPGEAMRLIEETANTVKEAGGISGIHCCGNADWPSVLKSSVDILNFDAYGYFDALSIYHSEVRGFLEKGGYLAWGIVPTTDAIKDESFYSIKKRFSYGIEKLSKSIPSDLILSRMILTPSCGTGSRSIEETEKIFQLLIRMEEAFA
;
A
#
# COMPACT_ATOMS: atom_id res chain seq x y z
N MET A 1 -4.80 19.79 -5.54
CA MET A 1 -5.71 19.10 -4.61
C MET A 1 -5.14 19.20 -3.20
N LEU A 2 -5.94 19.47 -2.16
CA LEU A 2 -5.46 19.51 -0.77
C LEU A 2 -6.23 18.46 0.06
N ILE A 3 -5.51 17.45 0.58
CA ILE A 3 -6.00 16.52 1.59
C ILE A 3 -6.09 17.30 2.91
N LYS A 4 -7.19 17.13 3.66
CA LYS A 4 -7.38 17.80 4.95
C LYS A 4 -6.27 17.30 5.90
N PRO A 5 -5.56 18.19 6.60
CA PRO A 5 -4.59 17.79 7.62
C PRO A 5 -5.18 16.79 8.60
N PHE A 6 -4.39 15.79 8.98
CA PHE A 6 -4.75 14.74 9.93
C PHE A 6 -5.84 13.78 9.47
N SER A 7 -6.30 13.87 8.21
CA SER A 7 -7.25 12.88 7.67
C SER A 7 -6.76 11.45 7.91
N THR A 8 -7.71 10.58 8.21
CA THR A 8 -7.43 9.18 8.57
C THR A 8 -7.60 8.25 7.38
N THR A 9 -6.70 7.25 7.27
CA THR A 9 -6.89 6.09 6.37
C THR A 9 -6.21 4.85 6.94
N GLY A 10 -6.46 3.69 6.34
CA GLY A 10 -5.80 2.43 6.67
C GLY A 10 -4.96 1.87 5.53
N ILE A 11 -4.27 0.77 5.82
CA ILE A 11 -3.29 0.19 4.88
C ILE A 11 -3.97 -0.76 3.87
N GLY A 12 -4.97 -1.53 4.26
CA GLY A 12 -5.70 -2.39 3.33
C GLY A 12 -6.19 -3.68 3.98
N SER A 13 -5.25 -4.49 4.48
CA SER A 13 -5.58 -5.78 5.09
C SER A 13 -6.28 -5.67 6.45
N LEU A 14 -7.39 -6.41 6.60
CA LEU A 14 -8.19 -6.50 7.83
C LEU A 14 -8.44 -7.96 8.23
N PRO A 15 -8.72 -8.25 9.52
CA PRO A 15 -8.86 -9.62 10.01
C PRO A 15 -10.27 -10.21 9.86
N TYR A 16 -11.17 -9.51 9.17
CA TYR A 16 -12.55 -9.96 8.98
C TYR A 16 -12.64 -11.13 7.99
N THR A 17 -13.63 -11.98 8.21
CA THR A 17 -14.06 -13.03 7.27
C THR A 17 -15.40 -12.70 6.61
N ASP A 18 -16.18 -11.76 7.17
CA ASP A 18 -17.36 -11.17 6.52
C ASP A 18 -16.95 -9.89 5.77
N PRO A 19 -17.01 -9.88 4.42
CA PRO A 19 -16.63 -8.69 3.64
C PRO A 19 -17.53 -7.48 3.89
N GLY A 20 -18.81 -7.70 4.20
CA GLY A 20 -19.78 -6.61 4.43
C GLY A 20 -19.51 -5.90 5.74
N GLU A 21 -19.18 -6.64 6.80
CA GLU A 21 -18.74 -6.09 8.08
C GLU A 21 -17.47 -5.25 7.93
N ALA A 22 -16.46 -5.80 7.25
CA ALA A 22 -15.22 -5.10 6.96
C ALA A 22 -15.47 -3.78 6.21
N CYS A 23 -16.29 -3.80 5.16
CA CYS A 23 -16.59 -2.61 4.37
C CYS A 23 -17.35 -1.54 5.16
N ARG A 24 -18.36 -1.93 5.97
CA ARG A 24 -19.09 -0.97 6.82
C ARG A 24 -18.15 -0.33 7.83
N ASN A 25 -17.32 -1.13 8.50
CA ASN A 25 -16.36 -0.62 9.46
C ASN A 25 -15.42 0.42 8.81
N VAL A 26 -14.87 0.16 7.62
CA VAL A 26 -14.01 1.13 6.94
C VAL A 26 -14.76 2.40 6.51
N LEU A 27 -15.94 2.26 5.92
CA LEU A 27 -16.74 3.39 5.46
C LEU A 27 -17.21 4.31 6.60
N GLU A 28 -17.43 3.76 7.79
CA GLU A 28 -17.88 4.49 8.98
C GLU A 28 -16.72 5.10 9.79
N THR A 29 -15.50 4.59 9.63
CA THR A 29 -14.34 4.94 10.49
C THR A 29 -13.43 6.02 9.90
N PHE A 30 -13.20 6.03 8.59
CA PHE A 30 -12.10 6.78 7.98
C PHE A 30 -12.55 7.96 7.10
N ASP A 31 -11.83 9.08 7.17
CA ASP A 31 -12.02 10.23 6.25
C ASP A 31 -11.75 9.86 4.79
N ILE A 32 -10.75 8.99 4.60
CA ILE A 32 -10.34 8.44 3.32
C ILE A 32 -10.56 6.92 3.40
N PRO A 33 -11.79 6.44 3.16
CA PRO A 33 -12.07 5.02 3.18
C PRO A 33 -11.24 4.28 2.14
N PHE A 34 -10.83 3.08 2.51
CA PHE A 34 -10.14 2.13 1.63
C PHE A 34 -11.00 0.89 1.41
N TRP A 35 -10.83 0.21 0.29
CA TRP A 35 -11.45 -1.11 0.16
C TRP A 35 -10.62 -2.15 0.94
N PRO A 36 -11.24 -3.07 1.69
CA PRO A 36 -10.50 -3.98 2.56
C PRO A 36 -9.94 -5.20 1.80
N GLN A 37 -8.72 -5.63 2.10
CA GLN A 37 -8.21 -6.96 1.76
C GLN A 37 -8.50 -7.93 2.90
N LEU A 38 -8.94 -9.15 2.58
CA LEU A 38 -9.40 -10.13 3.56
C LEU A 38 -8.52 -11.40 3.53
N PRO A 39 -7.24 -11.32 3.93
CA PRO A 39 -6.30 -12.44 3.84
C PRO A 39 -6.68 -13.66 4.69
N ARG A 40 -7.55 -13.49 5.69
CA ARG A 40 -8.12 -14.60 6.48
C ARG A 40 -9.29 -15.30 5.81
N LEU A 41 -9.94 -14.64 4.85
CA LEU A 41 -11.04 -15.21 4.09
C LEU A 41 -10.54 -16.07 2.93
N SER A 42 -9.47 -15.64 2.27
CA SER A 42 -8.96 -16.32 1.08
C SER A 42 -7.46 -16.07 0.88
N PHE A 43 -6.73 -17.15 0.59
CA PHE A 43 -5.34 -17.07 0.12
C PHE A 43 -5.19 -16.19 -1.12
N ARG A 44 -6.24 -16.10 -1.96
CA ARG A 44 -6.23 -15.21 -3.13
C ARG A 44 -6.21 -13.73 -2.79
N GLU A 45 -6.53 -13.34 -1.55
CA GLU A 45 -6.44 -11.94 -1.10
C GLU A 45 -5.09 -11.62 -0.44
N TRP A 46 -4.13 -12.54 -0.46
CA TRP A 46 -2.75 -12.24 -0.06
C TRP A 46 -2.07 -11.39 -1.12
N MET A 47 -1.05 -10.62 -0.71
CA MET A 47 -0.37 -9.63 -1.56
C MET A 47 0.12 -10.18 -2.92
N ILE A 48 0.64 -11.40 -2.98
CA ILE A 48 1.12 -11.96 -4.27
C ILE A 48 -0.03 -12.60 -5.08
N PRO A 49 -0.84 -13.52 -4.51
CA PRO A 49 -1.94 -14.12 -5.26
C PRO A 49 -2.96 -13.11 -5.80
N GLN A 50 -3.29 -12.06 -5.04
CA GLN A 50 -4.33 -11.09 -5.41
C GLN A 50 -4.04 -10.39 -6.73
N TYR A 51 -2.79 -9.94 -6.90
CA TYR A 51 -2.39 -9.17 -8.07
C TYR A 51 -1.76 -10.01 -9.18
N SER A 52 -1.67 -11.34 -9.01
CA SER A 52 -1.17 -12.25 -10.04
C SER A 52 -2.24 -12.74 -11.01
N GLU A 53 -3.52 -12.47 -10.72
CA GLU A 53 -4.61 -12.79 -11.64
C GLU A 53 -4.43 -12.10 -12.99
N GLY A 54 -4.32 -12.88 -14.06
CA GLY A 54 -4.06 -12.40 -15.43
C GLY A 54 -2.59 -12.45 -15.84
N MET A 55 -1.67 -12.80 -14.93
CA MET A 55 -0.27 -13.04 -15.27
C MET A 55 -0.13 -14.39 -16.00
N PRO A 56 0.61 -14.47 -17.12
CA PRO A 56 0.90 -15.74 -17.78
C PRO A 56 1.69 -16.66 -16.84
N TYR A 57 1.51 -17.97 -17.02
CA TYR A 57 2.22 -19.04 -16.30
C TYR A 57 1.91 -19.18 -14.81
N VAL A 58 1.12 -18.28 -14.22
CA VAL A 58 0.75 -18.39 -12.80
C VAL A 58 -0.11 -19.63 -12.56
N LYS A 59 0.31 -20.44 -11.59
CA LYS A 59 -0.44 -21.56 -11.06
C LYS A 59 -0.64 -21.34 -9.56
N ILE A 60 -1.91 -21.33 -9.16
CA ILE A 60 -2.32 -21.17 -7.75
C ILE A 60 -3.00 -22.46 -7.32
N ASP A 61 -2.56 -23.01 -6.18
CA ASP A 61 -3.27 -24.05 -5.44
C ASP A 61 -3.80 -23.43 -4.13
N PRO A 62 -5.06 -23.00 -4.08
CA PRO A 62 -5.64 -22.38 -2.89
C PRO A 62 -5.74 -23.35 -1.70
N LYS A 63 -5.74 -24.67 -1.93
CA LYS A 63 -5.84 -25.65 -0.84
C LYS A 63 -4.50 -25.83 -0.14
N LYS A 64 -3.41 -25.73 -0.90
CA LYS A 64 -2.04 -25.78 -0.37
C LYS A 64 -1.49 -24.39 -0.03
N GLU A 65 -2.22 -23.34 -0.37
CA GLU A 65 -1.78 -21.94 -0.21
C GLU A 65 -0.45 -21.68 -0.93
N THR A 66 -0.31 -22.23 -2.14
CA THR A 66 0.89 -22.07 -2.96
C THR A 66 0.61 -21.36 -4.26
N ILE A 67 1.60 -20.58 -4.70
CA ILE A 67 1.64 -19.93 -6.01
C ILE A 67 3.02 -20.15 -6.64
N CYS A 68 3.07 -20.45 -7.92
CA CYS A 68 4.31 -20.51 -8.69
C CYS A 68 4.11 -20.12 -10.16
N ILE A 69 5.23 -19.89 -10.84
CA ILE A 69 5.31 -19.78 -12.30
C ILE A 69 5.64 -21.16 -12.87
N ASP A 70 4.78 -21.65 -13.76
CA ASP A 70 4.95 -22.90 -14.50
C ASP A 70 4.79 -22.63 -16.01
N ARG A 71 5.91 -22.70 -16.72
CA ARG A 71 6.02 -22.43 -18.17
C ARG A 71 5.70 -23.65 -19.04
N SER A 72 5.13 -24.72 -18.50
CA SER A 72 4.81 -25.94 -19.26
C SER A 72 3.82 -25.75 -20.40
N LYS A 73 3.02 -24.68 -20.40
CA LYS A 73 2.08 -24.33 -21.47
C LYS A 73 2.67 -23.26 -22.37
N SER A 74 2.60 -23.43 -23.69
CA SER A 74 3.36 -22.60 -24.62
C SER A 74 2.66 -21.31 -25.07
N ASP A 75 1.34 -21.18 -24.96
CA ASP A 75 0.55 -20.10 -25.59
C ASP A 75 0.06 -19.01 -24.61
N GLU A 76 0.31 -19.14 -23.30
CA GLU A 76 -0.18 -18.17 -22.31
C GLU A 76 0.47 -16.79 -22.46
N LEU A 77 1.75 -16.74 -22.82
CA LEU A 77 2.51 -15.50 -23.01
C LEU A 77 2.10 -14.76 -24.28
N GLU A 78 1.94 -15.48 -25.40
CA GLU A 78 1.49 -14.91 -26.66
C GLU A 78 0.10 -14.26 -26.48
N ARG A 79 -0.83 -14.96 -25.84
CA ARG A 79 -2.16 -14.41 -25.51
C ARG A 79 -2.11 -13.18 -24.61
N PHE A 80 -1.17 -13.12 -23.66
CA PHE A 80 -0.98 -11.94 -22.82
C PHE A 80 -0.57 -10.74 -23.68
N TYR A 81 0.45 -10.89 -24.53
CA TYR A 81 0.90 -9.81 -25.41
C TYR A 81 -0.13 -9.39 -26.45
N GLU A 82 -0.89 -10.34 -27.02
CA GLU A 82 -1.98 -10.03 -27.97
C GLU A 82 -3.13 -9.25 -27.34
N SER A 83 -3.38 -9.44 -26.04
CA SER A 83 -4.47 -8.79 -25.31
C SER A 83 -4.04 -7.52 -24.57
N TYR A 84 -2.73 -7.28 -24.44
CA TYR A 84 -2.20 -6.15 -23.69
C TYR A 84 -1.85 -4.96 -24.60
N GLU A 85 -2.48 -3.83 -24.32
CA GLU A 85 -2.09 -2.49 -24.78
C GLU A 85 -1.54 -1.64 -23.63
N ASP A 86 -0.75 -0.61 -23.92
CA ASP A 86 -0.13 0.25 -22.89
C ASP A 86 -1.13 0.89 -21.92
N ASN A 87 -2.37 1.12 -22.36
CA ASN A 87 -3.44 1.72 -21.56
C ASN A 87 -4.42 0.68 -20.98
N SER A 88 -4.07 -0.62 -21.03
CA SER A 88 -4.94 -1.72 -20.60
C SER A 88 -5.46 -1.53 -19.19
N ARG A 89 -6.69 -2.03 -18.97
CA ARG A 89 -7.27 -2.25 -17.65
C ARG A 89 -7.49 -3.73 -17.45
N ILE A 90 -6.78 -4.33 -16.52
CA ILE A 90 -6.97 -5.74 -16.16
C ILE A 90 -7.65 -5.75 -14.80
N ALA A 91 -8.87 -6.31 -14.77
CA ALA A 91 -9.65 -6.39 -13.55
C ALA A 91 -9.00 -7.30 -12.50
N ILE A 92 -9.35 -7.06 -11.24
CA ILE A 92 -9.20 -8.05 -10.17
C ILE A 92 -10.61 -8.59 -9.94
N SER A 93 -10.83 -9.87 -10.20
CA SER A 93 -12.15 -10.50 -10.07
C SER A 93 -12.58 -10.61 -8.62
N GLU A 94 -13.86 -10.88 -8.41
CA GLU A 94 -14.41 -11.06 -7.06
C GLU A 94 -13.76 -12.24 -6.31
N ASP A 95 -13.25 -13.25 -7.02
CA ASP A 95 -12.54 -14.37 -6.39
C ASP A 95 -11.18 -13.99 -5.80
N TYR A 96 -10.58 -12.89 -6.27
CA TYR A 96 -9.30 -12.36 -5.81
C TYR A 96 -9.43 -11.10 -4.94
N ALA A 97 -10.60 -10.46 -4.92
CA ALA A 97 -10.83 -9.25 -4.13
C ALA A 97 -12.28 -9.14 -3.66
N LYS A 98 -12.75 -10.08 -2.84
CA LYS A 98 -14.13 -10.07 -2.33
C LYS A 98 -14.43 -8.79 -1.55
N GLY A 99 -13.44 -8.29 -0.81
CA GLY A 99 -13.54 -7.01 -0.11
C GLY A 99 -13.78 -5.83 -1.05
N LEU A 100 -13.04 -5.71 -2.17
CA LEU A 100 -13.26 -4.66 -3.17
C LEU A 100 -14.66 -4.73 -3.80
N HIS A 101 -15.06 -5.90 -4.30
CA HIS A 101 -16.36 -6.03 -4.96
C HIS A 101 -17.52 -5.79 -4.00
N THR A 102 -17.38 -6.21 -2.74
CA THR A 102 -18.36 -5.90 -1.69
C THR A 102 -18.37 -4.41 -1.36
N PHE A 103 -17.20 -3.78 -1.26
CA PHE A 103 -17.07 -2.35 -1.03
C PHE A 103 -17.80 -1.54 -2.12
N LEU A 104 -17.57 -1.86 -3.40
CA LEU A 104 -18.22 -1.21 -4.55
C LEU A 104 -19.75 -1.38 -4.57
N ARG A 105 -20.28 -2.48 -4.03
CA ARG A 105 -21.74 -2.68 -3.89
C ARG A 105 -22.35 -1.87 -2.74
N ILE A 106 -21.61 -1.72 -1.65
CA ILE A 106 -22.10 -1.10 -0.41
C ILE A 106 -21.95 0.42 -0.43
N VAL A 107 -20.89 0.96 -1.04
CA VAL A 107 -20.67 2.40 -1.12
C VAL A 107 -21.84 3.08 -1.85
N LYS A 108 -22.55 3.97 -1.14
CA LYS A 108 -23.72 4.70 -1.68
C LYS A 108 -23.47 6.19 -1.87
N GLN A 109 -22.55 6.75 -1.10
CA GLN A 109 -22.19 8.16 -1.15
C GLN A 109 -20.92 8.37 -1.97
N ARG A 110 -20.75 9.59 -2.46
CA ARG A 110 -19.51 10.02 -3.10
C ARG A 110 -18.57 10.58 -2.04
N PHE A 111 -17.32 10.15 -2.05
CA PHE A 111 -16.27 10.64 -1.15
C PHE A 111 -15.35 11.63 -1.87
N LYS A 112 -14.70 12.52 -1.11
CA LYS A 112 -13.65 13.37 -1.69
C LYS A 112 -12.44 12.53 -2.12
N PHE A 113 -12.09 11.54 -1.31
CA PHE A 113 -11.03 10.59 -1.59
C PHE A 113 -11.50 9.17 -1.28
N LEU A 114 -11.17 8.23 -2.17
CA LEU A 114 -11.14 6.80 -1.83
C LEU A 114 -9.72 6.28 -2.04
N LYS A 115 -9.35 5.28 -1.25
CA LYS A 115 -8.02 4.69 -1.31
C LYS A 115 -8.08 3.25 -1.80
N GLY A 116 -7.31 2.97 -2.83
CA GLY A 116 -6.95 1.62 -3.25
C GLY A 116 -5.49 1.33 -2.94
N HIS A 117 -5.05 0.15 -3.34
CA HIS A 117 -3.67 -0.27 -3.13
C HIS A 117 -3.28 -1.36 -4.14
N ILE A 118 -1.98 -1.49 -4.33
CA ILE A 118 -1.34 -2.44 -5.23
C ILE A 118 -0.09 -2.98 -4.53
N THR A 119 0.19 -4.27 -4.66
CA THR A 119 1.49 -4.77 -4.20
C THR A 119 2.61 -4.17 -5.03
N GLY A 120 3.65 -3.70 -4.35
CA GLY A 120 4.81 -3.12 -4.99
C GLY A 120 5.54 -4.13 -5.89
N PRO A 121 6.16 -3.66 -6.98
CA PRO A 121 6.77 -4.53 -7.98
C PRO A 121 7.90 -5.40 -7.43
N LEU A 122 8.64 -4.94 -6.42
CA LEU A 122 9.72 -5.75 -5.81
C LEU A 122 9.13 -6.86 -4.97
N THR A 123 8.17 -6.54 -4.11
CA THR A 123 7.46 -7.51 -3.27
C THR A 123 6.78 -8.55 -4.14
N PHE A 124 6.12 -8.12 -5.20
CA PHE A 124 5.46 -9.02 -6.14
C PHE A 124 6.45 -9.99 -6.82
N THR A 125 7.52 -9.47 -7.40
CA THR A 125 8.46 -10.28 -8.20
C THR A 125 9.46 -11.08 -7.38
N LEU A 126 9.82 -10.62 -6.17
CA LEU A 126 10.66 -11.38 -5.23
C LEU A 126 9.84 -12.36 -4.38
N GLY A 127 8.53 -12.14 -4.26
CA GLY A 127 7.60 -13.07 -3.61
C GLY A 127 7.14 -14.23 -4.50
N LEU A 128 7.29 -14.10 -5.82
CA LEU A 128 6.88 -15.10 -6.80
C LEU A 128 8.08 -15.90 -7.33
N LYS A 129 7.90 -17.22 -7.44
CA LYS A 129 8.97 -18.16 -7.85
C LYS A 129 8.51 -19.09 -8.94
N ASP A 130 9.43 -19.55 -9.78
CA ASP A 130 9.19 -20.64 -10.71
C ASP A 130 9.27 -22.03 -10.04
N THR A 131 9.03 -23.08 -10.82
CA THR A 131 9.09 -24.48 -10.38
C THR A 131 10.49 -24.93 -9.92
N GLU A 132 11.55 -24.19 -10.27
CA GLU A 132 12.93 -24.43 -9.83
C GLU A 132 13.31 -23.59 -8.59
N GLY A 133 12.38 -22.75 -8.10
CA GLY A 133 12.59 -21.86 -6.96
C GLY A 133 13.31 -20.55 -7.30
N ARG A 134 13.52 -20.24 -8.59
CA ARG A 134 14.09 -18.95 -9.03
C ARG A 134 13.04 -17.86 -8.86
N LEU A 135 13.46 -16.72 -8.32
CA LEU A 135 12.57 -15.56 -8.13
C LEU A 135 12.28 -14.91 -9.48
N VAL A 136 11.01 -14.51 -9.70
CA VAL A 136 10.59 -13.79 -10.91
C VAL A 136 11.39 -12.51 -11.12
N TYR A 137 11.82 -11.85 -10.05
CA TYR A 137 12.65 -10.65 -10.14
C TYR A 137 13.91 -10.84 -11.01
N PHE A 138 14.52 -12.03 -11.04
CA PHE A 138 15.75 -12.27 -11.80
C PHE A 138 15.51 -12.67 -13.26
N ASP A 139 14.25 -12.87 -13.66
CA ASP A 139 13.85 -13.09 -15.04
C ASP A 139 13.33 -11.79 -15.63
N GLU A 140 14.09 -11.17 -16.53
CA GLU A 140 13.77 -9.84 -17.07
C GLU A 140 12.40 -9.80 -17.76
N GLU A 141 12.05 -10.84 -18.52
CA GLU A 141 10.78 -10.91 -19.23
C GLU A 141 9.61 -11.00 -18.24
N LEU A 142 9.67 -11.90 -17.25
CA LEU A 142 8.61 -12.00 -16.24
C LEU A 142 8.53 -10.77 -15.33
N ARG A 143 9.66 -10.11 -15.07
CA ARG A 143 9.68 -8.85 -14.31
C ARG A 143 8.94 -7.74 -15.04
N GLU A 144 9.15 -7.58 -16.35
CA GLU A 144 8.41 -6.60 -17.15
C GLU A 144 6.92 -6.98 -17.27
N ILE A 145 6.59 -8.25 -17.49
CA ILE A 145 5.19 -8.71 -17.52
C ILE A 145 4.48 -8.44 -16.20
N ALA A 146 5.16 -8.67 -15.07
CA ALA A 146 4.64 -8.33 -13.76
C ALA A 146 4.35 -6.83 -13.66
N LEU A 147 5.29 -5.97 -14.08
CA LEU A 147 5.08 -4.53 -14.09
C LEU A 147 3.89 -4.13 -14.99
N MET A 148 3.79 -4.67 -16.20
CA MET A 148 2.66 -4.45 -17.11
C MET A 148 1.31 -4.78 -16.45
N LEU A 149 1.22 -5.95 -15.80
CA LEU A 149 0.02 -6.37 -15.09
C LEU A 149 -0.35 -5.43 -13.94
N LEU A 150 0.62 -5.06 -13.09
CA LEU A 150 0.40 -4.14 -11.97
C LEU A 150 -0.08 -2.78 -12.48
N LYS A 151 0.53 -2.25 -13.56
CA LYS A 151 0.11 -1.00 -14.22
C LYS A 151 -1.34 -1.07 -14.71
N ALA A 152 -1.73 -2.17 -15.35
CA ALA A 152 -3.10 -2.36 -15.82
C ALA A 152 -4.12 -2.48 -14.67
N LYS A 153 -3.74 -3.12 -13.56
CA LYS A 153 -4.59 -3.22 -12.36
C LYS A 153 -4.77 -1.88 -11.64
N ILE A 154 -3.72 -1.05 -11.60
CA ILE A 154 -3.79 0.32 -11.06
C ILE A 154 -4.84 1.14 -11.83
N ARG A 155 -4.75 1.15 -13.16
CA ARG A 155 -5.69 1.90 -14.01
C ARG A 155 -7.12 1.42 -13.81
N TRP A 156 -7.31 0.10 -13.78
CA TRP A 156 -8.62 -0.48 -13.50
C TRP A 156 -9.17 -0.07 -12.13
N GLN A 157 -8.34 -0.14 -11.07
CA GLN A 157 -8.76 0.26 -9.72
C GLN A 157 -9.17 1.72 -9.66
N ILE A 158 -8.42 2.61 -10.32
CA ILE A 158 -8.74 4.03 -10.39
C ILE A 158 -10.08 4.25 -11.10
N ASP A 159 -10.32 3.59 -12.24
CA ASP A 159 -11.58 3.71 -12.98
C ASP A 159 -12.80 3.28 -12.16
N VAL A 160 -12.70 2.17 -11.42
CA VAL A 160 -13.83 1.69 -10.60
C VAL A 160 -14.05 2.54 -9.36
N LEU A 161 -12.99 3.03 -8.71
CA LEU A 161 -13.10 3.86 -7.51
C LEU A 161 -13.53 5.30 -7.82
N LYS A 162 -13.14 5.88 -8.97
CA LYS A 162 -13.55 7.23 -9.40
C LYS A 162 -15.06 7.39 -9.58
N GLN A 163 -15.78 6.29 -9.78
CA GLN A 163 -17.26 6.30 -9.79
C GLN A 163 -17.84 6.76 -8.45
N PHE A 164 -17.09 6.59 -7.35
CA PHE A 164 -17.51 6.89 -5.99
C PHE A 164 -16.62 7.92 -5.28
N ALA A 165 -15.59 8.45 -5.95
CA ALA A 165 -14.68 9.42 -5.38
C ALA A 165 -14.31 10.55 -6.36
N ASP A 166 -14.07 11.76 -5.84
CA ASP A 166 -13.52 12.85 -6.64
C ASP A 166 -12.07 12.57 -7.03
N GLU A 167 -11.26 12.07 -6.10
CA GLU A 167 -9.90 11.61 -6.33
C GLU A 167 -9.67 10.21 -5.76
N VAL A 168 -8.75 9.46 -6.38
CA VAL A 168 -8.36 8.12 -5.92
C VAL A 168 -6.90 8.12 -5.53
N ILE A 169 -6.61 7.65 -4.32
CA ILE A 169 -5.25 7.41 -3.83
C ILE A 169 -4.94 5.93 -4.06
N ILE A 170 -3.77 5.60 -4.62
CA ILE A 170 -3.30 4.21 -4.70
C ILE A 170 -2.01 4.09 -3.91
N PHE A 171 -2.02 3.28 -2.86
CA PHE A 171 -0.78 2.93 -2.15
C PHE A 171 -0.09 1.76 -2.84
N ILE A 172 1.21 1.92 -3.08
CA ILE A 172 2.13 0.88 -3.52
C ILE A 172 2.71 0.25 -2.25
N ASP A 173 2.23 -0.94 -1.91
CA ASP A 173 2.63 -1.65 -0.69
C ASP A 173 3.91 -2.45 -0.95
N GLU A 174 5.05 -1.91 -0.50
CA GLU A 174 6.38 -2.41 -0.84
C GLU A 174 7.20 -2.77 0.42
N PRO A 175 6.80 -3.80 1.20
CA PRO A 175 7.51 -4.18 2.42
C PRO A 175 8.95 -4.65 2.18
N ILE A 176 9.26 -5.27 1.03
CA ILE A 176 10.62 -5.75 0.70
C ILE A 176 11.62 -4.58 0.55
N LEU A 177 11.15 -3.35 0.32
CA LEU A 177 12.03 -2.18 0.27
C LEU A 177 12.91 -2.04 1.52
N SER A 178 12.36 -2.42 2.68
CA SER A 178 13.08 -2.40 3.96
C SER A 178 14.16 -3.48 4.12
N ALA A 179 14.13 -4.50 3.27
CA ALA A 179 15.06 -5.62 3.29
C ALA A 179 16.14 -5.53 2.19
N LEU A 180 16.08 -4.52 1.32
CA LEU A 180 17.11 -4.31 0.31
C LEU A 180 18.49 -4.13 0.97
N GLY A 181 19.51 -4.77 0.40
CA GLY A 181 20.86 -4.80 0.97
C GLY A 181 21.09 -5.88 2.04
N SER A 182 20.06 -6.61 2.47
CA SER A 182 20.24 -7.82 3.28
C SER A 182 20.81 -8.98 2.45
N SER A 183 21.36 -9.99 3.12
CA SER A 183 21.93 -11.18 2.47
C SER A 183 20.93 -11.91 1.54
N ALA A 184 19.64 -11.85 1.85
CA ALA A 184 18.57 -12.45 1.05
C ALA A 184 18.34 -11.74 -0.29
N TYR A 185 18.77 -10.48 -0.43
CA TYR A 185 18.47 -9.62 -1.58
C TYR A 185 19.71 -8.92 -2.17
N LEU A 186 20.91 -9.46 -1.94
CA LEU A 186 22.17 -8.88 -2.47
C LEU A 186 22.20 -8.80 -4.01
N GLY A 187 21.47 -9.66 -4.71
CA GLY A 187 21.35 -9.63 -6.17
C GLY A 187 20.42 -8.54 -6.72
N VAL A 188 19.64 -7.86 -5.86
CA VAL A 188 18.69 -6.83 -6.29
C VAL A 188 19.44 -5.55 -6.63
N ASN A 189 19.39 -5.15 -7.90
CA ASN A 189 19.96 -3.89 -8.37
C ASN A 189 19.13 -2.70 -7.85
N PRO A 190 19.71 -1.76 -7.07
CA PRO A 190 18.98 -0.61 -6.52
C PRO A 190 18.39 0.33 -7.58
N GLY A 191 19.09 0.53 -8.70
CA GLY A 191 18.62 1.39 -9.78
C GLY A 191 17.41 0.80 -10.49
N GLU A 192 17.44 -0.50 -10.75
CA GLU A 192 16.29 -1.23 -11.31
C GLU A 192 15.12 -1.25 -10.33
N ALA A 193 15.39 -1.49 -9.04
CA ALA A 193 14.37 -1.48 -8.02
C ALA A 193 13.62 -0.13 -7.95
N MET A 194 14.37 0.97 -8.01
CA MET A 194 13.78 2.31 -8.04
C MET A 194 13.08 2.63 -9.37
N ARG A 195 13.58 2.14 -10.52
CA ARG A 195 12.87 2.29 -11.81
C ARG A 195 11.47 1.68 -11.74
N LEU A 196 11.35 0.46 -11.20
CA LEU A 196 10.05 -0.23 -11.08
C LEU A 196 9.07 0.56 -10.20
N ILE A 197 9.55 1.08 -9.05
CA ILE A 197 8.74 1.91 -8.15
C ILE A 197 8.30 3.21 -8.83
N GLU A 198 9.24 3.89 -9.51
CA GLU A 198 9.01 5.14 -10.24
C GLU A 198 7.96 4.95 -11.36
N GLU A 199 8.06 3.89 -12.15
CA GLU A 199 7.06 3.59 -13.18
C GLU A 199 5.68 3.25 -12.61
N THR A 200 5.65 2.53 -11.49
CA THR A 200 4.39 2.21 -10.80
C THR A 200 3.73 3.48 -10.27
N ALA A 201 4.48 4.38 -9.64
CA ALA A 201 4.00 5.66 -9.14
C ALA A 201 3.54 6.60 -10.26
N ASN A 202 4.30 6.70 -11.36
CA ASN A 202 3.92 7.47 -12.53
C ASN A 202 2.63 6.94 -13.17
N THR A 203 2.42 5.63 -13.21
CA THR A 203 1.18 5.04 -13.74
C THR A 203 -0.06 5.48 -12.96
N VAL A 204 0.03 5.57 -11.62
CA VAL A 204 -1.06 6.11 -10.80
C VAL A 204 -1.37 7.55 -11.22
N LYS A 205 -0.34 8.38 -11.39
CA LYS A 205 -0.48 9.80 -11.79
C LYS A 205 -1.07 9.97 -13.18
N GLU A 206 -0.58 9.19 -14.15
CA GLU A 206 -1.06 9.21 -15.53
C GLU A 206 -2.53 8.79 -15.65
N ALA A 207 -2.98 7.88 -14.78
CA ALA A 207 -4.40 7.51 -14.65
C ALA A 207 -5.24 8.57 -13.90
N GLY A 208 -4.61 9.68 -13.49
CA GLY A 208 -5.22 10.77 -12.74
C GLY A 208 -5.56 10.38 -11.29
N GLY A 209 -4.76 9.51 -10.67
CA GLY A 209 -4.80 9.23 -9.25
C GLY A 209 -3.64 9.91 -8.51
N ILE A 210 -3.61 9.73 -7.19
CA ILE A 210 -2.55 10.21 -6.30
C ILE A 210 -1.71 9.02 -5.86
N SER A 211 -0.40 9.06 -6.10
CA SER A 211 0.48 7.92 -5.78
C SER A 211 0.92 7.98 -4.31
N GLY A 212 0.73 6.88 -3.59
CA GLY A 212 1.31 6.67 -2.28
C GLY A 212 2.23 5.46 -2.27
N ILE A 213 3.18 5.42 -1.34
CA ILE A 213 3.98 4.22 -1.07
C ILE A 213 3.93 3.90 0.41
N HIS A 214 3.78 2.62 0.73
CA HIS A 214 3.77 2.12 2.09
C HIS A 214 4.90 1.12 2.29
N CYS A 215 5.65 1.29 3.38
CA CYS A 215 6.63 0.30 3.84
C CYS A 215 6.65 0.23 5.37
N CYS A 216 6.51 -0.98 5.94
CA CYS A 216 6.40 -1.18 7.38
C CYS A 216 7.75 -1.13 8.14
N GLY A 217 8.88 -0.91 7.45
CA GLY A 217 10.22 -0.92 8.05
C GLY A 217 11.13 0.21 7.54
N ASN A 218 12.39 0.23 7.99
CA ASN A 218 13.36 1.20 7.50
C ASN A 218 13.80 0.89 6.07
N ALA A 219 13.62 1.84 5.16
CA ALA A 219 13.93 1.72 3.74
C ALA A 219 14.94 2.80 3.30
N ASP A 220 15.38 2.75 2.04
CA ASP A 220 16.11 3.86 1.40
C ASP A 220 15.17 5.06 1.15
N TRP A 221 14.80 5.73 2.24
CA TRP A 221 13.90 6.88 2.21
C TRP A 221 14.38 8.02 1.32
N PRO A 222 15.68 8.36 1.24
CA PRO A 222 16.17 9.37 0.30
C PRO A 222 15.78 9.08 -1.16
N SER A 223 15.86 7.83 -1.60
CA SER A 223 15.47 7.45 -2.96
C SER A 223 13.96 7.55 -3.17
N VAL A 224 13.17 7.10 -2.19
CA VAL A 224 11.70 7.21 -2.24
C VAL A 224 11.23 8.66 -2.24
N LEU A 225 11.77 9.51 -1.36
CA LEU A 225 11.41 10.93 -1.24
C LEU A 225 11.77 11.75 -2.49
N LYS A 226 12.68 11.24 -3.34
CA LYS A 226 13.07 11.84 -4.61
C LYS A 226 12.28 11.30 -5.81
N SER A 227 11.52 10.22 -5.63
CA SER A 227 10.68 9.61 -6.67
C SER A 227 9.43 10.44 -6.98
N SER A 228 8.63 9.97 -7.93
CA SER A 228 7.30 10.52 -8.26
C SER A 228 6.18 10.12 -7.29
N VAL A 229 6.46 9.60 -6.10
CA VAL A 229 5.41 9.36 -5.10
C VAL A 229 4.87 10.68 -4.54
N ASP A 230 3.55 10.80 -4.32
CA ASP A 230 2.92 11.98 -3.69
C ASP A 230 2.75 11.83 -2.17
N ILE A 231 2.60 10.59 -1.69
CA ILE A 231 2.35 10.28 -0.27
C ILE A 231 3.36 9.22 0.22
N LEU A 232 4.19 9.58 1.20
CA LEU A 232 5.03 8.62 1.90
C LEU A 232 4.31 8.11 3.15
N ASN A 233 3.98 6.82 3.19
CA ASN A 233 3.48 6.15 4.38
C ASN A 233 4.56 5.27 5.01
N PHE A 234 4.98 5.64 6.22
CA PHE A 234 6.04 4.96 6.97
C PHE A 234 5.56 4.60 8.37
N ASP A 235 6.14 3.54 8.94
CA ASP A 235 5.92 3.18 10.33
C ASP A 235 6.63 4.18 11.26
N ALA A 236 5.92 5.26 11.60
CA ALA A 236 6.40 6.26 12.53
C ALA A 236 6.45 5.75 13.98
N TYR A 237 5.65 4.74 14.32
CA TYR A 237 5.73 4.09 15.61
C TYR A 237 7.09 3.37 15.73
N GLY A 238 7.41 2.43 14.85
CA GLY A 238 8.66 1.67 14.94
C GLY A 238 9.91 2.46 14.55
N TYR A 239 9.83 3.29 13.51
CA TYR A 239 10.99 3.72 12.72
C TYR A 239 11.09 5.23 12.49
N PHE A 240 10.35 6.06 13.24
CA PHE A 240 10.40 7.51 13.07
C PHE A 240 11.82 8.08 13.16
N ASP A 241 12.63 7.60 14.10
CA ASP A 241 13.99 8.11 14.27
C ASP A 241 14.86 7.89 13.03
N ALA A 242 14.65 6.79 12.30
CA ALA A 242 15.38 6.50 11.06
C ALA A 242 15.01 7.50 9.94
N LEU A 243 13.72 7.81 9.78
CA LEU A 243 13.28 8.83 8.82
C LEU A 243 13.78 10.24 9.22
N SER A 244 13.80 10.55 10.52
CA SER A 244 14.17 11.89 11.02
C SER A 244 15.61 12.30 10.69
N ILE A 245 16.49 11.32 10.40
CA ILE A 245 17.86 11.57 9.93
C ILE A 245 17.84 12.31 8.59
N TYR A 246 16.90 11.97 7.71
CA TYR A 246 16.74 12.52 6.35
C TYR A 246 15.83 13.76 6.31
N HIS A 247 15.91 14.61 7.34
CA HIS A 247 15.07 15.80 7.48
C HIS A 247 15.16 16.77 6.29
N SER A 248 16.30 16.82 5.59
CA SER A 248 16.46 17.66 4.40
C SER A 248 15.65 17.14 3.21
N GLU A 249 15.68 15.82 2.97
CA GLU A 249 14.88 15.16 1.95
C GLU A 249 13.39 15.24 2.28
N VAL A 250 13.02 15.03 3.55
CA VAL A 250 11.63 15.17 4.01
C VAL A 250 11.12 16.60 3.78
N ARG A 251 11.92 17.61 4.12
CA ARG A 251 11.57 19.01 3.86
C ARG A 251 11.35 19.27 2.37
N GLY A 252 12.28 18.84 1.52
CA GLY A 252 12.16 19.03 0.07
C GLY A 252 10.94 18.31 -0.53
N PHE A 253 10.59 17.15 0.00
CA PHE A 253 9.38 16.41 -0.38
C PHE A 253 8.10 17.18 -0.01
N LEU A 254 8.02 17.69 1.22
CA LEU A 254 6.87 18.49 1.69
C LEU A 254 6.73 19.82 0.94
N GLU A 255 7.84 20.52 0.67
CA GLU A 255 7.84 21.80 -0.08
C GLU A 255 7.35 21.61 -1.53
N LYS A 256 7.56 20.43 -2.12
CA LYS A 256 7.01 20.04 -3.44
C LYS A 256 5.53 19.64 -3.39
N GLY A 257 4.92 19.64 -2.21
CA GLY A 257 3.50 19.30 -2.01
C GLY A 257 3.24 17.86 -1.61
N GLY A 258 4.28 17.06 -1.34
CA GLY A 258 4.13 15.70 -0.84
C GLY A 258 3.49 15.64 0.55
N TYR A 259 2.92 14.48 0.89
CA TYR A 259 2.27 14.22 2.18
C TYR A 259 2.97 13.10 2.95
N LEU A 260 3.05 13.23 4.27
CA LEU A 260 3.47 12.16 5.17
C LEU A 260 2.23 11.48 5.77
N ALA A 261 2.03 10.22 5.43
CA ALA A 261 1.10 9.35 6.13
C ALA A 261 1.81 8.73 7.33
N TRP A 262 1.45 9.20 8.51
CA TRP A 262 2.08 8.90 9.78
C TRP A 262 1.50 7.62 10.39
N GLY A 263 2.21 6.50 10.21
CA GLY A 263 1.88 5.22 10.82
C GLY A 263 2.14 5.25 12.33
N ILE A 264 1.23 5.84 13.10
CA ILE A 264 1.46 6.21 14.51
C ILE A 264 0.85 5.24 15.51
N VAL A 265 -0.17 4.47 15.11
CA VAL A 265 -0.80 3.46 15.97
C VAL A 265 -0.23 2.08 15.60
N PRO A 266 0.42 1.35 16.53
CA PRO A 266 1.09 0.10 16.19
C PRO A 266 0.08 -0.99 15.85
N THR A 267 0.49 -1.86 14.93
CA THR A 267 -0.27 -3.07 14.56
C THR A 267 0.47 -4.37 14.97
N THR A 268 1.41 -4.25 15.89
CA THR A 268 2.10 -5.36 16.57
C THR A 268 1.47 -5.62 17.94
N ASP A 269 1.97 -6.59 18.71
CA ASP A 269 1.49 -6.86 20.07
C ASP A 269 1.59 -5.66 21.02
N ALA A 270 2.40 -4.65 20.68
CA ALA A 270 2.49 -3.39 21.43
C ALA A 270 1.13 -2.70 21.61
N ILE A 271 0.18 -2.91 20.68
CA ILE A 271 -1.17 -2.35 20.78
C ILE A 271 -1.88 -2.73 22.09
N LYS A 272 -1.57 -3.87 22.70
CA LYS A 272 -2.17 -4.33 23.96
C LYS A 272 -1.92 -3.34 25.09
N ASP A 273 -0.71 -2.80 25.14
CA ASP A 273 -0.24 -1.91 26.21
C ASP A 273 -0.42 -0.42 25.86
N GLU A 274 -0.68 -0.09 24.59
CA GLU A 274 -0.85 1.29 24.15
C GLU A 274 -2.19 1.91 24.60
N SER A 275 -2.12 3.20 24.87
CA SER A 275 -3.23 4.09 25.23
C SER A 275 -3.20 5.34 24.36
N PHE A 276 -4.31 6.09 24.34
CA PHE A 276 -4.35 7.37 23.64
C PHE A 276 -3.24 8.34 24.12
N TYR A 277 -2.95 8.37 25.42
CA TYR A 277 -1.94 9.28 25.98
C TYR A 277 -0.52 8.91 25.53
N SER A 278 -0.18 7.62 25.50
CA SER A 278 1.14 7.16 25.06
C SER A 278 1.35 7.40 23.56
N ILE A 279 0.34 7.12 22.73
CA ILE A 279 0.37 7.44 21.29
C ILE A 279 0.49 8.95 21.06
N LYS A 280 -0.31 9.77 21.74
CA LYS A 280 -0.24 11.24 21.64
C LYS A 280 1.13 11.77 22.04
N LYS A 281 1.69 11.29 23.15
CA LYS A 281 3.04 11.68 23.60
C LYS A 281 4.10 11.36 22.53
N ARG A 282 4.00 10.19 21.91
CA ARG A 282 4.93 9.76 20.85
C ARG A 282 4.80 10.61 19.59
N PHE A 283 3.57 10.91 19.20
CA PHE A 283 3.30 11.81 18.09
C PHE A 283 3.85 13.22 18.33
N SER A 284 3.58 13.81 19.49
CA SER A 284 4.11 15.13 19.86
C SER A 284 5.63 15.17 19.88
N TYR A 285 6.29 14.11 20.37
CA TYR A 285 7.75 13.98 20.27
C TYR A 285 8.23 14.01 18.83
N GLY A 286 7.56 13.29 17.93
CA GLY A 286 7.93 13.24 16.51
C GLY A 286 7.81 14.60 15.83
N ILE A 287 6.69 15.31 16.07
CA ILE A 287 6.48 16.67 15.56
C ILE A 287 7.55 17.63 16.12
N GLU A 288 7.80 17.60 17.44
CA GLU A 288 8.84 18.44 18.06
C GLU A 288 10.21 18.19 17.43
N LYS A 289 10.59 16.92 17.23
CA LYS A 289 11.88 16.56 16.65
C LYS A 289 12.04 17.06 15.22
N LEU A 290 11.05 16.86 14.34
CA LEU A 290 11.12 17.34 12.96
C LEU A 290 11.03 18.87 12.88
N SER A 291 10.28 19.50 13.78
CA SER A 291 10.13 20.96 13.82
C SER A 291 11.43 21.73 14.06
N LYS A 292 12.48 21.05 14.56
CA LYS A 292 13.83 21.62 14.71
C LYS A 292 14.48 21.94 13.36
N SER A 293 14.09 21.26 12.29
CA SER A 293 14.69 21.40 10.95
C SER A 293 13.69 21.76 9.85
N ILE A 294 12.39 21.56 10.09
CA ILE A 294 11.31 21.76 9.12
C ILE A 294 10.23 22.65 9.75
N PRO A 295 9.70 23.67 9.06
CA PRO A 295 8.62 24.50 9.61
C PRO A 295 7.41 23.68 10.05
N SER A 296 6.92 23.90 11.28
CA SER A 296 5.82 23.10 11.86
C SER A 296 4.54 23.19 11.04
N ASP A 297 4.21 24.36 10.52
CA ASP A 297 3.06 24.59 9.64
C ASP A 297 3.13 23.73 8.36
N LEU A 298 4.33 23.56 7.79
CA LEU A 298 4.54 22.69 6.64
C LEU A 298 4.34 21.20 6.99
N ILE A 299 4.87 20.74 8.13
CA ILE A 299 4.66 19.36 8.59
C ILE A 299 3.18 19.09 8.82
N LEU A 300 2.53 19.94 9.62
CA LEU A 300 1.15 19.73 10.07
C LEU A 300 0.15 19.83 8.90
N SER A 301 0.36 20.73 7.95
CA SER A 301 -0.54 20.89 6.80
C SER A 301 -0.46 19.75 5.77
N ARG A 302 0.54 18.87 5.87
CA ARG A 302 0.86 17.80 4.91
C ARG A 302 0.87 16.42 5.54
N MET A 303 -0.06 16.18 6.46
CA MET A 303 -0.09 14.95 7.24
C MET A 303 -1.40 14.19 7.10
N ILE A 304 -1.28 12.87 7.04
CA ILE A 304 -2.37 11.88 7.08
C ILE A 304 -2.06 10.96 8.27
N LEU A 305 -3.06 10.54 9.02
CA LEU A 305 -2.87 9.60 10.13
C LEU A 305 -3.23 8.18 9.68
N THR A 306 -2.35 7.22 9.95
CA THR A 306 -2.58 5.80 9.66
C THR A 306 -2.17 4.91 10.84
N PRO A 307 -2.62 3.65 10.87
CA PRO A 307 -1.91 2.60 11.60
C PRO A 307 -0.51 2.39 10.99
N SER A 308 0.39 1.74 11.75
CA SER A 308 1.77 1.45 11.31
C SER A 308 1.86 0.51 10.10
N CYS A 309 0.93 -0.43 9.97
CA CYS A 309 0.88 -1.44 8.90
C CYS A 309 -0.57 -1.94 8.80
N GLY A 310 -0.88 -2.93 7.96
CA GLY A 310 -2.22 -3.54 7.92
C GLY A 310 -2.55 -4.33 9.20
N THR A 311 -3.85 -4.58 9.45
CA THR A 311 -4.32 -5.31 10.64
C THR A 311 -4.78 -6.74 10.33
N GLY A 312 -4.56 -7.26 9.11
CA GLY A 312 -5.00 -8.61 8.70
C GLY A 312 -4.53 -9.76 9.58
N SER A 313 -3.42 -9.59 10.31
CA SER A 313 -2.89 -10.59 11.25
C SER A 313 -3.43 -10.45 12.69
N ARG A 314 -4.11 -9.35 13.01
CA ARG A 314 -4.59 -9.00 14.36
C ARG A 314 -5.97 -9.58 14.68
N SER A 315 -6.42 -9.55 15.93
CA SER A 315 -7.82 -9.86 16.23
C SER A 315 -8.77 -8.73 15.77
N ILE A 316 -10.08 -9.00 15.73
CA ILE A 316 -11.07 -7.96 15.45
C ILE A 316 -11.04 -6.91 16.56
N GLU A 317 -10.96 -7.34 17.82
CA GLU A 317 -10.90 -6.44 18.99
C GLU A 317 -9.63 -5.57 18.97
N GLU A 318 -8.48 -6.13 18.60
CA GLU A 318 -7.25 -5.36 18.40
C GLU A 318 -7.40 -4.34 17.27
N THR A 319 -8.04 -4.71 16.16
CA THR A 319 -8.29 -3.82 15.02
C THR A 319 -9.20 -2.65 15.41
N GLU A 320 -10.29 -2.93 16.13
CA GLU A 320 -11.18 -1.91 16.65
C GLU A 320 -10.47 -0.95 17.61
N LYS A 321 -9.61 -1.48 18.51
CA LYS A 321 -8.78 -0.64 19.39
C LYS A 321 -7.85 0.27 18.58
N ILE A 322 -7.20 -0.26 17.53
CA ILE A 322 -6.32 0.52 16.64
C ILE A 322 -7.10 1.68 16.00
N PHE A 323 -8.28 1.39 15.45
CA PHE A 323 -9.10 2.39 14.76
C PHE A 323 -9.64 3.45 15.72
N GLN A 324 -10.10 3.05 16.91
CA GLN A 324 -10.51 3.98 17.95
C GLN A 324 -9.38 4.91 18.40
N LEU A 325 -8.16 4.40 18.56
CA LEU A 325 -7.01 5.23 18.90
C LEU A 325 -6.68 6.21 17.77
N LEU A 326 -6.80 5.79 16.51
CA LEU A 326 -6.54 6.65 15.36
C LEU A 326 -7.58 7.78 15.24
N ILE A 327 -8.87 7.49 15.39
CA ILE A 327 -9.93 8.51 15.41
C ILE A 327 -9.70 9.52 16.53
N ARG A 328 -9.37 9.04 17.75
CA ARG A 328 -9.06 9.94 18.87
C ARG A 328 -7.85 10.84 18.61
N MET A 329 -6.89 10.36 17.82
CA MET A 329 -5.76 11.17 17.39
C MET A 329 -6.20 12.24 16.39
N GLU A 330 -7.05 11.90 15.42
CA GLU A 330 -7.65 12.90 14.53
C GLU A 330 -8.38 13.99 15.33
N GLU A 331 -9.33 13.62 16.20
CA GLU A 331 -10.11 14.56 17.02
C GLU A 331 -9.23 15.49 17.89
N ALA A 332 -8.06 15.01 18.31
CA ALA A 332 -7.15 15.77 19.16
C ALA A 332 -6.29 16.79 18.42
N PHE A 333 -6.17 16.68 17.09
CA PHE A 333 -5.26 17.47 16.27
C PHE A 333 -5.89 18.13 15.03
N ALA A 334 -7.11 17.75 14.66
CA ALA A 334 -7.86 18.29 13.51
C ALA A 334 -8.66 19.57 13.84
#